data_AF-A0A1S2IU58-F1
#
_entry.id   AF-A0A1S2IU58-F1
#
_cell.length_a   1.000
_cell.length_b   1.000
_cell.length_c   1.000
_cell.angle_alpha   90.00
_cell.angle_beta   90.00
_cell.angle_gamma   90.00
#
_symmetry.space_group_name_H-M   'P 1'
#
loop_
_entity.id
_entity.type
_entity.pdbx_description
1 polymer ?
#
loop_
_entity_poly.entity_id
_entity_poly.type
_entity_poly.pdbx_seq_one_letter_code
_entity_poly.pdbx_strand_id
1 'polypeptide(L)'
;MTIEGPGGTGWQREQPTGATTQDDDDLDRAFGTETGAVATRSGPQRVRSWSLLVVGVVVAAVVIVVVLGLIVSSVQNGVGGIVPRPERSAAQFTADVRDVSGIASAKTAEPTKTSLISYDVVTALRADEDLSHARRAELVRQVSGAAASSSGTGVHVYAVTDFGDVVVGVSESADVSAERLAVAEDVKAIGGVLRVHCVWDTDHEGGARSDDAKEQRVIVETAGTGVGLAAVADAAQKIVLKEFPGATVLTAVPGSV
;
A
#
# COMPACT_ATOMS: atom_id res chain seq x y z
N MET A 1 -18.63 -55.68 26.80
CA MET A 1 -17.84 -56.69 27.55
C MET A 1 -16.43 -56.64 26.97
N THR A 2 -15.36 -56.30 27.68
CA THR A 2 -15.11 -55.94 29.09
C THR A 2 -13.74 -55.25 29.08
N ILE A 3 -13.54 -54.29 29.98
CA ILE A 3 -12.31 -53.51 30.20
C ILE A 3 -11.40 -54.27 31.17
N GLU A 4 -10.09 -54.28 30.94
CA GLU A 4 -8.99 -54.51 31.91
C GLU A 4 -7.68 -54.21 31.14
N GLY A 5 -6.76 -53.29 31.46
CA GLY A 5 -6.41 -52.61 32.71
C GLY A 5 -5.10 -53.21 33.26
N PRO A 6 -3.90 -52.63 33.03
CA PRO A 6 -2.67 -53.13 33.64
C PRO A 6 -2.54 -52.64 35.08
N GLY A 7 -2.53 -53.58 36.02
CA GLY A 7 -2.30 -53.35 37.44
C GLY A 7 -0.86 -52.96 37.75
N GLY A 8 -0.70 -52.11 38.76
CA GLY A 8 0.58 -51.75 39.35
C GLY A 8 0.85 -52.50 40.66
N THR A 9 2.13 -52.67 40.95
CA THR A 9 2.78 -52.85 42.27
C THR A 9 4.25 -52.42 42.02
N GLY A 10 4.99 -51.72 42.86
CA GLY A 10 5.02 -51.60 44.31
C GLY A 10 6.51 -51.62 44.70
N TRP A 11 6.96 -50.58 45.40
CA TRP A 11 8.34 -50.21 45.74
C TRP A 11 9.18 -51.27 46.45
N GLN A 12 10.50 -51.29 46.19
CA GLN A 12 11.49 -51.66 47.21
C GLN A 12 12.90 -51.10 46.91
N ARG A 13 13.43 -50.38 47.91
CA ARG A 13 14.75 -49.77 48.00
C ARG A 13 15.58 -50.63 48.96
N GLU A 14 16.66 -51.23 48.49
CA GLU A 14 17.67 -51.88 49.34
C GLU A 14 19.08 -51.49 48.88
N GLN A 15 19.80 -50.76 49.73
CA GLN A 15 21.27 -50.81 49.86
C GLN A 15 21.56 -51.71 51.08
N PRO A 16 22.73 -52.39 51.16
CA PRO A 16 23.85 -51.76 51.89
C PRO A 16 25.30 -52.16 51.50
N THR A 17 26.20 -51.18 51.69
CA THR A 17 27.55 -51.21 52.29
C THR A 17 28.78 -51.85 51.61
N GLY A 18 29.85 -51.03 51.46
CA GLY A 18 31.25 -51.49 51.55
C GLY A 18 32.36 -50.61 50.92
N ALA A 19 32.98 -49.75 51.74
CA ALA A 19 34.39 -49.26 51.71
C ALA A 19 34.94 -48.23 50.66
N THR A 20 35.35 -47.08 51.20
CA THR A 20 36.45 -46.10 50.91
C THR A 20 37.47 -46.47 49.81
N THR A 21 38.03 -45.55 48.98
CA THR A 21 38.88 -44.38 49.32
C THR A 21 39.21 -43.59 48.02
N GLN A 22 39.13 -42.25 48.06
CA GLN A 22 40.07 -41.25 47.51
C GLN A 22 40.70 -41.46 46.11
N ASP A 23 40.32 -40.61 45.14
CA ASP A 23 41.18 -40.01 44.09
C ASP A 23 40.34 -39.03 43.22
N ASP A 24 40.06 -37.85 43.81
CA ASP A 24 39.89 -36.61 43.04
C ASP A 24 41.32 -36.08 42.73
N ASP A 25 41.52 -35.44 41.57
CA ASP A 25 42.77 -34.75 41.11
C ASP A 25 43.70 -35.47 40.11
N ASP A 26 43.21 -35.89 38.94
CA ASP A 26 44.09 -36.22 37.80
C ASP A 26 43.65 -35.68 36.42
N LEU A 27 42.63 -34.81 36.37
CA LEU A 27 42.18 -34.20 35.10
C LEU A 27 42.78 -32.83 34.79
N ASP A 28 43.43 -32.17 35.75
CA ASP A 28 43.98 -30.80 35.60
C ASP A 28 45.46 -30.77 35.17
N ARG A 29 46.12 -31.92 35.01
CA ARG A 29 47.56 -32.01 34.61
C ARG A 29 47.77 -32.26 33.10
N ALA A 30 46.74 -32.65 32.35
CA ALA A 30 46.88 -33.09 30.96
C ALA A 30 46.83 -31.96 29.91
N PHE A 31 46.45 -30.74 30.28
CA PHE A 31 46.36 -29.62 29.35
C PHE A 31 47.16 -28.42 29.86
N GLY A 32 48.38 -28.33 29.36
CA GLY A 32 49.31 -27.24 29.66
C GLY A 32 48.72 -25.86 29.42
N THR A 33 49.04 -24.96 30.34
CA THR A 33 48.84 -23.53 30.22
C THR A 33 49.67 -22.99 29.06
N GLU A 34 49.02 -22.15 28.24
CA GLU A 34 49.54 -21.37 27.10
C GLU A 34 49.39 -22.01 25.71
N THR A 35 48.30 -21.64 25.01
CA THR A 35 48.35 -21.03 23.67
C THR A 35 46.92 -20.72 23.18
N GLY A 36 46.66 -19.45 22.85
CA GLY A 36 45.46 -19.03 22.14
C GLY A 36 44.67 -17.93 22.84
N ALA A 37 45.16 -16.71 22.76
CA ALA A 37 44.39 -15.51 23.07
C ALA A 37 43.15 -15.44 22.17
N VAL A 38 42.01 -15.96 22.64
CA VAL A 38 40.72 -15.62 22.05
C VAL A 38 40.41 -14.20 22.53
N ALA A 39 40.41 -13.25 21.59
CA ALA A 39 39.96 -11.90 21.85
C ALA A 39 38.56 -11.95 22.47
N THR A 40 38.48 -11.69 23.78
CA THR A 40 37.22 -11.50 24.48
C THR A 40 36.60 -10.22 23.94
N ARG A 41 35.69 -10.37 22.97
CA ARG A 41 34.82 -9.25 22.56
C ARG A 41 34.13 -8.73 23.81
N SER A 42 34.40 -7.47 24.13
CA SER A 42 33.86 -6.79 25.30
C SER A 42 32.33 -6.74 25.23
N GLY A 43 31.70 -6.88 26.40
CA GLY A 43 30.25 -6.87 26.60
C GLY A 43 29.42 -5.82 25.86
N PRO A 44 29.92 -4.60 25.53
CA PRO A 44 29.11 -3.59 24.83
C PRO A 44 28.68 -3.97 23.41
N GLN A 45 29.39 -4.87 22.72
CA GLN A 45 29.06 -5.27 21.34
C GLN A 45 27.97 -6.36 21.24
N ARG A 46 27.79 -7.17 22.29
CA ARG A 46 26.73 -8.20 22.34
C ARG A 46 25.34 -7.59 22.56
N VAL A 47 25.25 -6.54 23.36
CA VAL A 47 23.98 -5.86 23.64
C VAL A 47 23.46 -5.13 22.39
N ARG A 48 24.35 -4.52 21.59
CA ARG A 48 23.98 -3.78 20.37
C ARG A 48 23.52 -4.69 19.22
N SER A 49 24.00 -5.93 19.18
CA SER A 49 23.57 -6.93 18.19
C SER A 49 22.26 -7.61 18.60
N TRP A 50 22.06 -7.85 19.89
CA TRP A 50 20.78 -8.37 20.42
C TRP A 50 19.65 -7.34 20.30
N SER A 51 19.91 -6.05 20.54
CA SER A 51 18.90 -5.01 20.35
C SER A 51 18.45 -4.88 18.90
N LEU A 52 19.37 -5.00 17.93
CA LEU A 52 19.01 -4.95 16.51
C LEU A 52 18.19 -6.18 16.07
N LEU A 53 18.51 -7.36 16.58
CA LEU A 53 17.71 -8.57 16.33
C LEU A 53 16.32 -8.49 16.97
N VAL A 54 16.23 -8.04 18.23
CA VAL A 54 14.94 -7.89 18.93
C VAL A 54 14.07 -6.83 18.25
N VAL A 55 14.65 -5.69 17.85
CA VAL A 55 13.92 -4.66 17.09
C VAL A 55 13.46 -5.20 15.73
N GLY A 56 14.32 -5.95 15.01
CA GLY A 56 13.96 -6.57 13.74
C GLY A 56 12.80 -7.57 13.87
N VAL A 57 12.83 -8.42 14.91
CA VAL A 57 11.75 -9.39 15.18
C VAL A 57 10.46 -8.70 15.59
N VAL A 58 10.51 -7.63 16.39
CA VAL A 58 9.33 -6.85 16.78
C VAL A 58 8.71 -6.17 15.56
N VAL A 59 9.52 -5.56 14.69
CA VAL A 59 9.03 -4.96 13.44
C VAL A 59 8.41 -6.03 12.54
N ALA A 60 9.06 -7.18 12.34
CA ALA A 60 8.52 -8.27 11.55
C ALA A 60 7.21 -8.82 12.13
N ALA A 61 7.12 -8.97 13.46
CA ALA A 61 5.90 -9.42 14.13
C ALA A 61 4.76 -8.40 13.98
N VAL A 62 5.04 -7.10 14.10
CA VAL A 62 4.05 -6.04 13.86
C VAL A 62 3.60 -6.06 12.41
N VAL A 63 4.52 -6.18 11.45
CA VAL A 63 4.18 -6.29 10.02
C VAL A 63 3.33 -7.53 9.77
N ILE A 64 3.67 -8.69 10.33
CA ILE A 64 2.89 -9.92 10.19
C ILE A 64 1.50 -9.74 10.81
N VAL A 65 1.38 -9.14 11.99
CA VAL A 65 0.08 -8.88 12.63
C VAL A 65 -0.76 -7.89 11.82
N VAL A 66 -0.14 -6.87 11.24
CA VAL A 66 -0.81 -5.90 10.35
C VAL A 66 -1.26 -6.59 9.06
N VAL A 67 -0.38 -7.35 8.40
CA VAL A 67 -0.69 -8.11 7.18
C VAL A 67 -1.77 -9.16 7.44
N LEU A 68 -1.67 -9.92 8.54
CA LEU A 68 -2.70 -10.87 8.94
C LEU A 68 -3.99 -10.16 9.33
N GLY A 69 -3.94 -8.99 9.96
CA GLY A 69 -5.11 -8.16 10.26
C GLY A 69 -5.80 -7.67 8.99
N LEU A 70 -5.03 -7.29 7.97
CA LEU A 70 -5.52 -6.91 6.64
C LEU A 70 -6.14 -8.12 5.92
N ILE A 71 -5.52 -9.31 6.01
CA ILE A 71 -6.07 -10.55 5.45
C ILE A 71 -7.35 -10.96 6.20
N VAL A 72 -7.40 -10.86 7.53
CA VAL A 72 -8.60 -11.21 8.33
C VAL A 72 -9.73 -10.20 8.09
N SER A 73 -9.42 -8.92 7.90
CA SER A 73 -10.38 -7.91 7.45
C SER A 73 -10.92 -8.22 6.05
N SER A 74 -10.06 -8.69 5.13
CA SER A 74 -10.45 -9.22 3.82
C SER A 74 -11.35 -10.46 3.91
N VAL A 75 -11.10 -11.35 4.87
CA VAL A 75 -11.91 -12.57 5.09
C VAL A 75 -13.26 -12.26 5.76
N GLN A 76 -13.34 -11.25 6.63
CA GLN A 76 -14.63 -10.76 7.17
C GLN A 76 -15.46 -9.99 6.14
N ASN A 77 -14.84 -9.50 5.07
CA ASN A 77 -15.52 -8.96 3.88
C ASN A 77 -15.81 -10.02 2.80
N GLY A 78 -15.45 -11.31 3.01
CA GLY A 78 -15.35 -12.29 1.92
C GLY A 78 -15.85 -13.72 2.17
N VAL A 79 -16.44 -14.04 3.33
CA VAL A 79 -17.08 -15.36 3.53
C VAL A 79 -18.46 -15.18 4.17
N GLY A 80 -19.45 -14.85 3.33
CA GLY A 80 -20.86 -14.81 3.74
C GLY A 80 -21.74 -13.78 3.05
N GLY A 81 -21.73 -13.69 1.72
CA GLY A 81 -22.72 -12.91 0.96
C GLY A 81 -22.21 -12.39 -0.39
N ILE A 82 -22.67 -12.99 -1.49
CA ILE A 82 -22.20 -12.81 -2.88
C ILE A 82 -22.83 -11.55 -3.54
N VAL A 83 -22.96 -10.45 -2.80
CA VAL A 83 -23.66 -9.25 -3.30
C VAL A 83 -22.80 -8.01 -3.08
N PRO A 84 -22.37 -7.34 -4.16
CA PRO A 84 -21.68 -6.05 -4.07
C PRO A 84 -22.46 -5.05 -3.22
N ARG A 85 -21.77 -4.29 -2.37
CA ARG A 85 -22.36 -3.26 -1.49
C ARG A 85 -21.76 -1.89 -1.78
N PRO A 86 -22.00 -1.32 -2.97
CA PRO A 86 -21.30 -0.12 -3.40
C PRO A 86 -21.58 1.11 -2.51
N GLU A 87 -22.78 1.22 -1.94
CA GLU A 87 -23.13 2.33 -1.03
C GLU A 87 -22.36 2.26 0.29
N ARG A 88 -22.10 1.05 0.79
CA ARG A 88 -21.28 0.85 2.00
C ARG A 88 -19.83 1.22 1.74
N SER A 89 -19.26 0.74 0.63
CA SER A 89 -17.90 1.10 0.21
C SER A 89 -17.75 2.60 -0.03
N ALA A 90 -18.75 3.23 -0.65
CA ALA A 90 -18.81 4.68 -0.82
C ALA A 90 -18.81 5.44 0.51
N ALA A 91 -19.66 5.03 1.45
CA ALA A 91 -19.75 5.67 2.76
C ALA A 91 -18.45 5.49 3.57
N GLN A 92 -17.85 4.30 3.52
CA GLN A 92 -16.58 4.01 4.18
C GLN A 92 -15.45 4.86 3.60
N PHE A 93 -15.26 4.83 2.28
CA PHE A 93 -14.24 5.64 1.61
C PHE A 93 -14.39 7.12 1.92
N THR A 94 -15.62 7.64 1.87
CA THR A 94 -15.92 9.05 2.17
C THR A 94 -15.56 9.42 3.60
N ALA A 95 -15.81 8.53 4.57
CA ALA A 95 -15.41 8.76 5.95
C ALA A 95 -13.89 8.78 6.07
N ASP A 96 -13.20 7.79 5.50
CA ASP A 96 -11.75 7.65 5.59
C ASP A 96 -11.02 8.86 4.97
N VAL A 97 -11.45 9.35 3.80
CA VAL A 97 -10.78 10.48 3.13
C VAL A 97 -11.11 11.84 3.74
N ARG A 98 -12.21 11.98 4.48
CA ARG A 98 -12.51 13.24 5.19
C ARG A 98 -11.56 13.50 6.35
N ASP A 99 -10.97 12.44 6.90
CA ASP A 99 -9.98 12.53 7.99
C ASP A 99 -8.54 12.73 7.46
N VAL A 100 -8.34 12.66 6.14
CA VAL A 100 -7.04 12.90 5.50
C VAL A 100 -6.72 14.39 5.50
N SER A 101 -5.65 14.77 6.21
CA SER A 101 -5.16 16.15 6.24
C SER A 101 -4.73 16.61 4.85
N GLY A 102 -5.30 17.73 4.40
CA GLY A 102 -5.09 18.30 3.06
C GLY A 102 -6.28 18.11 2.12
N ILE A 103 -7.34 17.41 2.53
CA ILE A 103 -8.62 17.33 1.82
C ILE A 103 -9.57 18.40 2.37
N ALA A 104 -9.98 19.32 1.51
CA ALA A 104 -10.93 20.39 1.84
C ALA A 104 -12.38 19.92 1.70
N SER A 105 -12.69 19.07 0.72
CA SER A 105 -14.03 18.51 0.55
C SER A 105 -14.03 17.19 -0.20
N ALA A 106 -15.06 16.37 0.05
CA ALA A 106 -15.29 15.09 -0.61
C ALA A 106 -16.77 14.96 -1.01
N LYS A 107 -17.02 14.68 -2.29
CA LYS A 107 -18.36 14.45 -2.86
C LYS A 107 -18.37 13.17 -3.67
N THR A 108 -19.09 12.18 -3.17
CA THR A 108 -19.25 10.88 -3.85
C THR A 108 -20.44 10.93 -4.79
N ALA A 109 -20.22 10.46 -6.02
CA ALA A 109 -21.28 10.25 -6.99
C ALA A 109 -22.09 9.00 -6.65
N GLU A 110 -23.26 8.86 -7.26
CA GLU A 110 -24.00 7.60 -7.20
C GLU A 110 -23.14 6.47 -7.81
N PRO A 111 -23.06 5.29 -7.18
CA PRO A 111 -22.30 4.19 -7.73
C PRO A 111 -22.82 3.73 -9.10
N THR A 112 -21.90 3.52 -10.03
CA THR A 112 -22.22 3.13 -11.40
C THR A 112 -22.04 1.64 -11.57
N LYS A 113 -23.07 0.92 -12.02
CA LYS A 113 -22.95 -0.49 -12.37
C LYS A 113 -22.18 -0.65 -13.68
N THR A 114 -21.01 -1.29 -13.64
CA THR A 114 -20.14 -1.50 -14.81
C THR A 114 -20.25 -2.91 -15.38
N SER A 115 -20.70 -3.89 -14.58
CA SER A 115 -21.00 -5.24 -15.06
C SER A 115 -22.11 -5.91 -14.26
N LEU A 116 -22.42 -7.18 -14.55
CA LEU A 116 -23.48 -7.94 -13.89
C LEU A 116 -23.33 -7.96 -12.35
N ILE A 117 -22.08 -8.00 -11.88
CA ILE A 117 -21.69 -8.05 -10.46
C ILE A 117 -20.60 -7.01 -10.11
N SER A 118 -20.39 -5.98 -10.93
CA SER A 118 -19.36 -4.94 -10.69
C SER A 118 -19.95 -3.54 -10.65
N TYR A 119 -19.43 -2.73 -9.73
CA TYR A 119 -19.79 -1.34 -9.51
C TYR A 119 -18.54 -0.48 -9.34
N ASP A 120 -18.56 0.70 -9.94
CA ASP A 120 -17.61 1.77 -9.70
C ASP A 120 -18.20 2.75 -8.70
N VAL A 121 -17.40 3.12 -7.70
CA VAL A 121 -17.68 4.22 -6.78
C VAL A 121 -16.67 5.31 -7.05
N VAL A 122 -17.12 6.51 -7.38
CA VAL A 122 -16.22 7.63 -7.71
C VAL A 122 -16.49 8.80 -6.78
N THR A 123 -15.43 9.28 -6.14
CA THR A 123 -15.49 10.43 -5.25
C THR A 123 -14.65 11.57 -5.81
N ALA A 124 -15.28 12.72 -6.03
CA ALA A 124 -14.56 13.95 -6.31
C ALA A 124 -14.02 14.52 -4.99
N LEU A 125 -12.71 14.72 -4.93
CA LEU A 125 -11.99 15.29 -3.80
C LEU A 125 -11.42 16.64 -4.21
N ARG A 126 -11.59 17.65 -3.35
CA ARG A 126 -10.86 18.92 -3.48
C ARG A 126 -9.78 18.94 -2.40
N ALA A 127 -8.53 19.03 -2.80
CA ALA A 127 -7.41 19.20 -1.90
C ALA A 127 -7.14 20.70 -1.65
N ASP A 128 -6.36 20.99 -0.61
CA ASP A 128 -5.82 22.34 -0.40
C ASP A 128 -4.91 22.72 -1.57
N GLU A 129 -5.07 23.94 -2.11
CA GLU A 129 -4.39 24.38 -3.34
C GLU A 129 -2.88 24.62 -3.13
N ASP A 130 -2.49 24.99 -1.91
CA ASP A 130 -1.12 25.36 -1.54
C ASP A 130 -0.25 24.17 -1.08
N LEU A 131 -0.70 22.93 -1.31
CA LEU A 131 0.09 21.74 -0.94
C LEU A 131 1.37 21.66 -1.77
N SER A 132 2.50 21.44 -1.10
CA SER A 132 3.78 21.15 -1.74
C SER A 132 3.73 19.83 -2.52
N HIS A 133 4.58 19.66 -3.54
CA HIS A 133 4.69 18.41 -4.32
C HIS A 133 4.79 17.16 -3.45
N ALA A 134 5.66 17.17 -2.44
CA ALA A 134 5.82 16.06 -1.51
C ALA A 134 4.52 15.77 -0.74
N ARG A 135 3.74 16.80 -0.40
CA ARG A 135 2.46 16.64 0.31
C ARG A 135 1.34 16.19 -0.62
N ARG A 136 1.34 16.61 -1.89
CA ARG A 136 0.43 16.10 -2.94
C ARG A 136 0.64 14.60 -3.16
N ALA A 137 1.89 14.17 -3.31
CA ALA A 137 2.24 12.74 -3.46
C ALA A 137 1.84 11.90 -2.24
N GLU A 138 2.10 12.42 -1.03
CA GLU A 138 1.65 11.77 0.21
C GLU A 138 0.12 11.64 0.27
N LEU A 139 -0.61 12.70 -0.11
CA LEU A 139 -2.06 12.70 -0.14
C LEU A 139 -2.61 11.67 -1.13
N VAL A 140 -2.06 11.61 -2.36
CA VAL A 140 -2.45 10.59 -3.36
C VAL A 140 -2.24 9.19 -2.81
N ARG A 141 -1.11 8.93 -2.13
CA ARG A 141 -0.84 7.63 -1.50
C ARG A 141 -1.85 7.29 -0.40
N GLN A 142 -2.21 8.26 0.45
CA GLN A 142 -3.22 8.06 1.51
C GLN A 142 -4.61 7.78 0.94
N VAL A 143 -5.02 8.54 -0.08
CA VAL A 143 -6.30 8.34 -0.78
C VAL A 143 -6.33 6.97 -1.49
N SER A 144 -5.24 6.57 -2.14
CA SER A 144 -5.12 5.25 -2.77
C SER A 144 -5.22 4.12 -1.74
N GLY A 145 -4.59 4.28 -0.57
CA GLY A 145 -4.74 3.35 0.55
C GLY A 145 -6.19 3.24 1.03
N ALA A 146 -6.89 4.37 1.18
CA ALA A 146 -8.31 4.40 1.54
C ALA A 146 -9.20 3.73 0.49
N ALA A 147 -8.87 3.91 -0.80
CA ALA A 147 -9.56 3.27 -1.92
C ALA A 147 -9.38 1.76 -1.85
N ALA A 148 -8.14 1.28 -1.69
CA ALA A 148 -7.83 -0.14 -1.56
C ALA A 148 -8.54 -0.82 -0.38
N SER A 149 -8.68 -0.12 0.77
CA SER A 149 -9.40 -0.65 1.93
C SER A 149 -10.92 -0.61 1.81
N SER A 150 -11.46 0.19 0.89
CA SER A 150 -12.90 0.33 0.65
C SER A 150 -13.40 -0.44 -0.57
N SER A 151 -12.50 -0.74 -1.51
CA SER A 151 -12.70 -1.69 -2.61
C SER A 151 -12.92 -3.10 -2.08
N GLY A 152 -13.61 -3.92 -2.87
CA GLY A 152 -13.91 -5.30 -2.48
C GLY A 152 -14.68 -6.05 -3.55
N THR A 153 -15.33 -7.15 -3.17
CA THR A 153 -16.03 -8.05 -4.10
C THR A 153 -17.02 -7.30 -5.00
N GLY A 154 -16.62 -7.10 -6.26
CA GLY A 154 -17.45 -6.44 -7.27
C GLY A 154 -17.67 -4.94 -7.04
N VAL A 155 -16.86 -4.29 -6.21
CA VAL A 155 -16.90 -2.83 -6.00
C VAL A 155 -15.49 -2.29 -6.11
N HIS A 156 -15.28 -1.39 -7.07
CA HIS A 156 -14.03 -0.67 -7.27
C HIS A 156 -14.21 0.78 -6.86
N VAL A 157 -13.39 1.23 -5.90
CA VAL A 157 -13.43 2.60 -5.40
C VAL A 157 -12.35 3.43 -6.07
N TYR A 158 -12.74 4.57 -6.61
CA TYR A 158 -11.87 5.55 -7.25
C TYR A 158 -12.12 6.94 -6.67
N ALA A 159 -11.12 7.79 -6.79
CA ALA A 159 -11.26 9.21 -6.55
C ALA A 159 -10.72 10.04 -7.72
N VAL A 160 -11.26 11.24 -7.87
CA VAL A 160 -10.69 12.29 -8.72
C VAL A 160 -10.30 13.42 -7.80
N THR A 161 -9.01 13.65 -7.64
CA THR A 161 -8.46 14.63 -6.69
C THR A 161 -8.04 15.88 -7.43
N ASP A 162 -8.66 17.01 -7.07
CA ASP A 162 -8.41 18.34 -7.63
C ASP A 162 -7.48 19.13 -6.69
N PHE A 163 -6.27 19.42 -7.17
CA PHE A 163 -5.27 20.27 -6.51
C PHE A 163 -5.28 21.71 -7.07
N GLY A 164 -6.32 22.10 -7.81
CA GLY A 164 -6.45 23.39 -8.48
C GLY A 164 -5.95 23.32 -9.91
N ASP A 165 -4.63 23.32 -10.11
CA ASP A 165 -4.00 23.30 -11.44
C ASP A 165 -3.72 21.90 -11.99
N VAL A 166 -3.83 20.89 -11.13
CA VAL A 166 -3.64 19.48 -11.44
C VAL A 166 -4.81 18.69 -10.88
N VAL A 167 -5.44 17.87 -11.73
CA VAL A 167 -6.52 16.95 -11.38
C VAL A 167 -6.08 15.53 -11.70
N VAL A 168 -6.15 14.63 -10.73
CA VAL A 168 -5.58 13.27 -10.83
C VAL A 168 -6.59 12.22 -10.44
N GLY A 169 -6.72 11.19 -11.28
CA GLY A 169 -7.43 9.95 -10.94
C GLY A 169 -6.62 9.11 -9.96
N VAL A 170 -7.22 8.74 -8.83
CA VAL A 170 -6.62 7.88 -7.80
C VAL A 170 -7.41 6.58 -7.71
N SER A 171 -6.72 5.45 -7.92
CA SER A 171 -7.26 4.08 -7.76
C SER A 171 -6.69 3.41 -6.51
N GLU A 172 -7.02 2.13 -6.31
CA GLU A 172 -6.36 1.26 -5.33
C GLU A 172 -4.88 0.99 -5.62
N SER A 173 -4.41 1.23 -6.84
CA SER A 173 -3.00 1.14 -7.21
C SER A 173 -2.28 2.44 -6.85
N ALA A 174 -1.50 2.40 -5.78
CA ALA A 174 -0.71 3.55 -5.33
C ALA A 174 0.35 3.96 -6.37
N ASP A 175 0.95 2.97 -7.05
CA ASP A 175 2.00 3.21 -8.04
C ASP A 175 1.44 3.94 -9.27
N VAL A 176 0.35 3.44 -9.87
CA VAL A 176 -0.26 4.07 -11.05
C VAL A 176 -0.87 5.43 -10.69
N SER A 177 -1.43 5.57 -9.49
CA SER A 177 -1.91 6.88 -9.01
C SER A 177 -0.77 7.89 -8.84
N ALA A 178 0.40 7.45 -8.38
CA ALA A 178 1.59 8.28 -8.29
C ALA A 178 2.16 8.64 -9.69
N GLU A 179 2.16 7.70 -10.62
CA GLU A 179 2.54 7.93 -12.03
C GLU A 179 1.63 8.99 -12.68
N ARG A 180 0.30 8.89 -12.48
CA ARG A 180 -0.65 9.92 -12.98
C ARG A 180 -0.37 11.30 -12.40
N LEU A 181 -0.08 11.39 -11.10
CA LEU A 181 0.31 12.66 -10.48
C LEU A 181 1.59 13.21 -11.10
N ALA A 182 2.63 12.39 -11.21
CA ALA A 182 3.92 12.81 -11.78
C ALA A 182 3.77 13.30 -13.23
N VAL A 183 3.04 12.56 -14.07
CA VAL A 183 2.74 12.97 -15.46
C VAL A 183 1.97 14.27 -15.49
N ALA A 184 0.95 14.44 -14.64
CA ALA A 184 0.17 15.67 -14.61
C ALA A 184 1.02 16.89 -14.19
N GLU A 185 1.92 16.72 -13.21
CA GLU A 185 2.84 17.76 -12.77
C GLU A 185 3.89 18.11 -13.84
N ASP A 186 4.46 17.11 -14.51
CA ASP A 186 5.42 17.30 -15.61
C ASP A 186 4.78 18.02 -16.80
N VAL A 187 3.55 17.65 -17.17
CA VAL A 187 2.79 18.34 -18.23
C VAL A 187 2.41 19.76 -17.79
N LYS A 188 2.05 19.96 -16.51
CA LYS A 188 1.71 21.28 -15.96
C LYS A 188 2.90 22.24 -15.97
N ALA A 189 4.13 21.72 -15.91
CA ALA A 189 5.37 22.48 -16.01
C ALA A 189 5.67 22.99 -17.44
N ILE A 190 4.96 22.51 -18.47
CA ILE A 190 5.08 23.05 -19.82
C ILE A 190 4.55 24.48 -19.86
N GLY A 191 5.34 25.40 -20.42
CA GLY A 191 4.95 26.80 -20.59
C GLY A 191 3.65 26.94 -21.39
N GLY A 192 2.67 27.67 -20.84
CA GLY A 192 1.36 27.90 -21.46
C GLY A 192 0.27 26.88 -21.07
N VAL A 193 0.58 25.86 -20.28
CA VAL A 193 -0.41 24.96 -19.68
C VAL A 193 -1.00 25.60 -18.42
N LEU A 194 -2.33 25.71 -18.37
CA LEU A 194 -3.05 26.27 -17.23
C LEU A 194 -3.51 25.18 -16.26
N ARG A 195 -4.05 24.08 -16.80
CA ARG A 195 -4.57 22.97 -16.00
C ARG A 195 -4.34 21.64 -16.70
N VAL A 196 -4.15 20.58 -15.92
CA VAL A 196 -4.00 19.22 -16.44
C VAL A 196 -4.94 18.28 -15.69
N HIS A 197 -5.68 17.47 -16.44
CA HIS A 197 -6.47 16.37 -15.90
C HIS A 197 -5.86 15.07 -16.38
N CYS A 198 -5.28 14.28 -15.48
CA CYS A 198 -4.76 12.94 -15.77
C CYS A 198 -5.66 11.91 -15.07
N VAL A 199 -6.59 11.34 -15.83
CA VAL A 199 -7.65 10.46 -15.35
C VAL A 199 -7.81 9.26 -16.29
N TRP A 200 -8.78 8.39 -16.04
CA TRP A 200 -9.11 7.27 -16.92
C TRP A 200 -9.83 7.72 -18.18
N ASP A 201 -9.61 6.99 -19.28
CA ASP A 201 -10.46 7.06 -20.45
C ASP A 201 -11.73 6.22 -20.20
N THR A 202 -12.88 6.87 -20.12
CA THR A 202 -14.18 6.22 -19.89
C THR A 202 -15.05 6.12 -21.14
N ASP A 203 -14.54 6.50 -22.32
CA ASP A 203 -15.34 6.57 -23.55
C ASP A 203 -15.45 5.22 -24.27
N HIS A 204 -14.88 4.16 -23.70
CA HIS A 204 -14.97 2.80 -24.23
C HIS A 204 -16.25 2.08 -23.76
N GLU A 205 -16.62 1.02 -24.48
CA GLU A 205 -17.82 0.22 -24.19
C GLU A 205 -17.74 -0.39 -22.77
N GLY A 206 -18.71 -0.06 -21.91
CA GLY A 206 -18.73 -0.45 -20.50
C GLY A 206 -18.27 0.63 -19.52
N GLY A 207 -17.58 1.67 -19.99
CA GLY A 207 -17.24 2.87 -19.21
C GLY A 207 -16.50 2.62 -17.90
N ALA A 208 -15.85 1.46 -17.77
CA ALA A 208 -15.17 1.04 -16.56
C ALA A 208 -13.82 1.76 -16.43
N ARG A 209 -13.38 2.06 -15.21
CA ARG A 209 -12.05 2.64 -14.99
C ARG A 209 -11.00 1.54 -14.92
N SER A 210 -9.81 1.83 -15.44
CA SER A 210 -8.75 0.85 -15.58
C SER A 210 -7.36 1.45 -15.51
N ASP A 211 -6.48 0.80 -14.77
CA ASP A 211 -5.10 1.23 -14.60
C ASP A 211 -4.17 0.78 -15.75
N ASP A 212 -4.71 0.24 -16.85
CA ASP A 212 -3.93 -0.02 -18.07
C ASP A 212 -3.44 1.30 -18.68
N ALA A 213 -2.15 1.37 -19.05
CA ALA A 213 -1.52 2.55 -19.64
C ALA A 213 -2.28 3.11 -20.85
N LYS A 214 -2.87 2.26 -21.70
CA LYS A 214 -3.62 2.71 -22.88
C LYS A 214 -5.00 3.31 -22.54
N GLU A 215 -5.50 3.05 -21.34
CA GLU A 215 -6.82 3.47 -20.86
C GLU A 215 -6.72 4.72 -19.97
N GLN A 216 -5.62 5.47 -20.12
CA GLN A 216 -5.43 6.78 -19.51
C GLN A 216 -5.83 7.89 -20.48
N ARG A 217 -6.39 8.95 -19.93
CA ARG A 217 -6.77 10.17 -20.64
C ARG A 217 -6.15 11.38 -19.96
N VAL A 218 -5.41 12.15 -20.73
CA VAL A 218 -4.81 13.42 -20.28
C VAL A 218 -5.41 14.58 -21.05
N ILE A 219 -6.10 15.47 -20.34
CA ILE A 219 -6.67 16.70 -20.90
C ILE A 219 -5.81 17.87 -20.45
N VAL A 220 -5.27 18.62 -21.41
CA VAL A 220 -4.38 19.76 -21.19
C VAL A 220 -5.12 21.04 -21.54
N GLU A 221 -5.50 21.81 -20.53
CA GLU A 221 -6.06 23.15 -20.73
C GLU A 221 -4.94 24.15 -20.94
N THR A 222 -4.99 24.88 -22.05
CA THR A 222 -3.93 25.80 -22.44
C THR A 222 -4.49 27.10 -23.01
N ALA A 223 -3.84 28.22 -22.70
CA ALA A 223 -4.11 29.49 -23.35
C ALA A 223 -3.41 29.62 -24.72
N GLY A 224 -2.58 28.63 -25.09
CA GLY A 224 -1.87 28.59 -26.36
C GLY A 224 -2.84 28.56 -27.54
N THR A 225 -2.48 29.27 -28.61
CA THR A 225 -3.23 29.27 -29.87
C THR A 225 -2.27 29.04 -31.05
N GLY A 226 -2.80 28.57 -32.19
CA GLY A 226 -2.02 28.34 -33.40
C GLY A 226 -0.78 27.46 -33.16
N VAL A 227 0.40 27.98 -33.49
CA VAL A 227 1.68 27.27 -33.31
C VAL A 227 2.03 26.98 -31.85
N GLY A 228 1.60 27.84 -30.92
CA GLY A 228 1.82 27.62 -29.49
C GLY A 228 1.00 26.45 -28.95
N LEU A 229 -0.26 26.33 -29.41
CA LEU A 229 -1.11 25.18 -29.10
C LEU A 229 -0.49 23.88 -29.62
N ALA A 230 0.00 23.88 -30.86
CA ALA A 230 0.64 22.71 -31.46
C ALA A 230 1.91 22.29 -30.70
N ALA A 231 2.72 23.26 -30.25
CA ALA A 231 3.91 22.99 -29.45
C ALA A 231 3.58 22.39 -28.07
N VAL A 232 2.56 22.92 -27.40
CA VAL A 232 2.07 22.38 -26.12
C VAL A 232 1.54 20.95 -26.31
N ALA A 233 0.73 20.73 -27.35
CA ALA A 233 0.18 19.41 -27.66
C ALA A 233 1.28 18.37 -27.91
N ASP A 234 2.27 18.69 -28.74
CA ASP A 234 3.39 17.79 -29.06
C ASP A 234 4.27 17.49 -27.83
N ALA A 235 4.56 18.52 -27.02
CA ALA A 235 5.33 18.34 -25.78
C ALA A 235 4.56 17.48 -24.75
N ALA A 236 3.28 17.76 -24.52
CA ALA A 236 2.43 16.98 -23.62
C ALA A 236 2.32 15.52 -24.10
N GLN A 237 2.11 15.30 -25.40
CA GLN A 237 2.03 13.97 -25.98
C GLN A 237 3.31 13.15 -25.75
N LYS A 238 4.49 13.76 -25.90
CA LYS A 238 5.78 13.09 -25.64
C LYS A 238 5.94 12.68 -24.18
N ILE A 239 5.56 13.54 -23.23
CA ILE A 239 5.66 13.24 -21.79
C ILE A 239 4.68 12.11 -21.45
N VAL A 240 3.41 12.25 -21.85
CA VAL A 240 2.36 11.29 -21.49
C VAL A 240 2.64 9.92 -22.10
N LEU A 241 2.97 9.84 -23.40
CA LEU A 241 3.17 8.54 -24.08
C LEU A 241 4.45 7.81 -23.65
N LYS A 242 5.37 8.50 -22.98
CA LYS A 242 6.54 7.86 -22.36
C LYS A 242 6.13 7.02 -21.15
N GLU A 243 5.23 7.54 -20.32
CA GLU A 243 4.78 6.87 -19.09
C GLU A 243 3.57 5.96 -19.35
N PHE A 244 2.63 6.43 -20.16
CA PHE A 244 1.41 5.72 -20.53
C PHE A 244 1.34 5.49 -22.04
N PRO A 245 2.06 4.46 -22.57
CA PRO A 245 2.00 4.12 -23.97
C PRO A 245 0.57 3.81 -24.43
N GLY A 246 0.10 4.55 -25.44
CA GLY A 246 -1.24 4.39 -26.00
C GLY A 246 -2.33 5.24 -25.35
N ALA A 247 -2.01 6.06 -24.34
CA ALA A 247 -2.96 6.95 -23.71
C ALA A 247 -3.53 8.02 -24.67
N THR A 248 -4.75 8.47 -24.39
CA THR A 248 -5.42 9.56 -25.10
C THR A 248 -4.95 10.90 -24.56
N VAL A 249 -4.39 11.78 -25.42
CA VAL A 249 -3.98 13.15 -25.04
C VAL A 249 -4.80 14.16 -25.81
N LEU A 250 -5.50 15.03 -25.10
CA LEU A 250 -6.36 16.07 -25.66
C LEU A 250 -5.91 17.45 -25.19
N THR A 251 -6.05 18.44 -26.06
CA THR A 251 -5.90 19.86 -25.69
C THR A 251 -7.26 20.52 -25.66
N ALA A 252 -7.46 21.40 -24.69
CA ALA A 252 -8.73 22.03 -24.40
C ALA A 252 -8.55 23.53 -24.14
N VAL A 253 -9.64 24.28 -24.36
CA VAL A 253 -9.70 25.71 -24.05
C VAL A 253 -9.96 25.86 -22.55
N PRO A 254 -9.46 26.89 -21.87
CA PRO A 254 -9.59 27.00 -20.41
C PRO A 254 -11.06 26.99 -19.96
N GLY A 255 -11.38 26.17 -18.95
CA GLY A 255 -12.72 26.07 -18.37
C GLY A 255 -13.72 25.24 -19.16
N SER A 256 -13.28 24.45 -20.15
CA SER A 256 -14.15 23.55 -20.92
C SER A 256 -14.31 22.15 -20.33
N VAL A 257 -13.69 21.86 -19.18
CA VAL A 257 -13.65 20.55 -18.52
C VAL A 257 -14.27 20.65 -17.13
#